data_AF-A0A9X0A8G9-F1
#
_entry.id   AF-A0A9X0A8G9-F1
#
_cell.length_a   1.000
_cell.length_b   1.000
_cell.length_c   1.000
_cell.angle_alpha   90.00
_cell.angle_beta   90.00
_cell.angle_gamma   90.00
#
_symmetry.space_group_name_H-M   'P 1'
#
loop_
_entity.id
_entity.type
_entity.pdbx_description
1 polymer ?
#
loop_
_entity_poly.entity_id
_entity_poly.type
_entity_poly.pdbx_seq_one_letter_code
_entity_poly.pdbx_strand_id
1 'polypeptide(L)'
;MKLKQYQSFQTSETTRFHPLLSHINDDSHEDSKGSSSQIKQQVGAFLSAPIFSTAAYDLVIKSASTTLTTIPDITPQYRLIGIEMKEEDCNIKAKHRLLLTNLNMPWSAFICNSQGTGKSHTLSCLLESSLLKDNSTDELPSPLADLVIHYNAFTNNNTNQLCEAVYLYSSGIPITIMVSPSNIWSMKRLYRELSLHNNNELPPHIVPLYLNEDQLDSSRILKLMTFDPNSDNVPLYMGAIISIIRKITISNVKFTYTLFRKRFADIHWTAGQETPLNIRLQMLDTFLAPSTKTKIMKPTTAEENI
;
A
#
# COMPACT_ATOMS: atom_id res chain seq x y z
N MET A 1 48.47 26.33 -22.95
CA MET A 1 48.79 25.27 -21.97
C MET A 1 47.68 25.07 -20.92
N LYS A 2 46.39 25.14 -21.31
CA LYS A 2 45.22 25.07 -20.42
C LYS A 2 44.11 24.21 -21.07
N LEU A 3 44.41 22.95 -21.34
CA LEU A 3 43.43 21.98 -21.86
C LEU A 3 43.53 20.59 -21.22
N LYS A 4 44.36 20.42 -20.17
CA LYS A 4 44.57 19.12 -19.50
C LYS A 4 44.01 19.01 -18.07
N GLN A 5 43.38 20.06 -17.53
CA GLN A 5 42.88 20.06 -16.14
C GLN A 5 41.36 19.95 -16.00
N TYR A 6 40.60 19.92 -17.11
CA TYR A 6 39.13 19.83 -17.09
C TYR A 6 38.60 18.39 -17.14
N GLN A 7 39.47 17.40 -17.36
CA GLN A 7 39.09 15.98 -17.47
C GLN A 7 39.25 15.18 -16.17
N SER A 8 39.86 15.73 -15.11
CA SER A 8 40.17 14.97 -13.90
C SER A 8 39.19 15.17 -12.73
N PHE A 9 38.08 15.90 -12.92
CA PHE A 9 37.14 16.23 -11.82
C PHE A 9 35.71 15.74 -12.04
N GLN A 10 35.39 15.10 -13.17
CA GLN A 10 34.07 14.51 -13.43
C GLN A 10 33.97 13.02 -13.07
N THR A 11 35.05 12.41 -12.58
CA THR A 11 35.15 10.96 -12.35
C THR A 11 34.90 10.50 -10.92
N SER A 12 34.67 11.40 -9.95
CA SER A 12 34.60 11.00 -8.53
C SER A 12 33.18 10.85 -7.95
N GLU A 13 32.13 11.29 -8.64
CA GLU A 13 30.74 11.17 -8.14
C GLU A 13 29.96 10.04 -8.83
N THR A 14 30.38 9.59 -10.01
CA THR A 14 29.83 8.41 -10.67
C THR A 14 30.21 7.11 -9.97
N THR A 15 31.24 7.11 -9.13
CA THR A 15 31.84 5.92 -8.49
C THR A 15 31.03 5.31 -7.36
N ARG A 16 30.12 6.04 -6.68
CA ARG A 16 29.37 5.46 -5.54
C ARG A 16 28.27 4.49 -5.98
N PHE A 17 27.70 4.71 -7.17
CA PHE A 17 26.65 3.86 -7.76
C PHE A 17 27.15 3.03 -8.95
N HIS A 18 28.39 3.25 -9.40
CA HIS A 18 29.03 2.45 -10.45
C HIS A 18 29.02 0.95 -10.16
N PRO A 19 29.22 0.45 -8.92
CA PRO A 19 29.18 -0.99 -8.65
C PRO A 19 27.78 -1.61 -8.86
N LEU A 20 26.72 -0.88 -8.50
CA LEU A 20 25.33 -1.31 -8.70
C LEU A 20 24.92 -1.26 -10.18
N LEU A 21 25.50 -0.35 -10.95
CA LEU A 21 25.27 -0.20 -12.39
C LEU A 21 26.19 -1.10 -13.23
N SER A 22 27.38 -1.47 -12.75
CA SER A 22 28.33 -2.35 -13.46
C SER A 22 27.89 -3.80 -13.46
N HIS A 23 27.16 -4.26 -12.42
CA HIS A 23 26.58 -5.60 -12.40
C HIS A 23 25.46 -5.83 -13.45
N ILE A 24 25.04 -4.78 -14.16
CA ILE A 24 24.09 -4.87 -15.28
C ILE A 24 24.82 -4.75 -16.64
N ASN A 25 26.07 -4.30 -16.65
CA ASN A 25 26.85 -4.01 -17.86
C ASN A 25 27.80 -5.14 -18.29
N ASP A 26 27.90 -6.23 -17.53
CA ASP A 26 28.85 -7.32 -17.81
C ASP A 26 28.43 -8.28 -18.93
N ASP A 27 27.25 -8.07 -19.55
CA ASP A 27 26.86 -8.74 -20.79
C ASP A 27 27.03 -7.79 -21.99
N SER A 28 28.28 -7.42 -22.32
CA SER A 28 28.57 -6.60 -23.50
C SER A 28 29.39 -7.36 -24.55
N HIS A 29 28.74 -7.63 -25.69
CA HIS A 29 29.37 -7.54 -27.00
C HIS A 29 28.78 -6.33 -27.73
N GLU A 30 29.66 -5.52 -28.32
CA GLU A 30 29.40 -4.23 -28.95
C GLU A 30 28.41 -4.31 -30.12
N ASP A 31 27.31 -3.57 -30.03
CA ASP A 31 26.49 -3.16 -31.17
C ASP A 31 25.94 -1.75 -30.90
N SER A 32 26.10 -0.80 -31.84
CA SER A 32 25.60 0.58 -31.66
C SER A 32 24.06 0.66 -31.60
N LYS A 33 23.36 -0.40 -32.05
CA LYS A 33 21.92 -0.61 -31.77
C LYS A 33 21.65 -0.94 -30.30
N GLY A 34 22.58 -1.63 -29.64
CA GLY A 34 22.55 -2.01 -28.22
C GLY A 34 22.54 -0.82 -27.27
N SER A 35 23.30 0.24 -27.57
CA SER A 35 23.33 1.47 -26.76
C SER A 35 21.97 2.18 -26.75
N SER A 36 21.31 2.28 -27.91
CA SER A 36 19.98 2.91 -28.01
C SER A 36 18.88 2.10 -27.32
N SER A 37 18.94 0.76 -27.38
CA SER A 37 18.00 -0.11 -26.67
C SER A 37 18.24 -0.09 -25.16
N GLN A 38 19.49 -0.01 -24.72
CA GLN A 38 19.84 0.03 -23.30
C GLN A 38 19.42 1.36 -22.65
N ILE A 39 19.59 2.48 -23.35
CA ILE A 39 19.09 3.79 -22.89
C ILE A 39 17.55 3.79 -22.84
N LYS A 40 16.86 3.21 -23.83
CA LYS A 40 15.40 3.04 -23.77
C LYS A 40 14.96 2.21 -22.56
N GLN A 41 15.70 1.16 -22.22
CA GLN A 41 15.44 0.34 -21.04
C GLN A 41 15.68 1.12 -19.74
N GLN A 42 16.75 1.92 -19.66
CA GLN A 42 17.03 2.79 -18.51
C GLN A 42 15.95 3.87 -18.32
N VAL A 43 15.51 4.51 -19.41
CA VAL A 43 14.39 5.46 -19.39
C VAL A 43 13.11 4.76 -18.95
N GLY A 44 12.82 3.56 -19.46
CA GLY A 44 11.67 2.76 -19.01
C GLY A 44 11.72 2.44 -17.52
N ALA A 45 12.87 2.00 -17.02
CA ALA A 45 13.08 1.73 -15.60
C ALA A 45 12.87 2.99 -14.75
N PHE A 46 13.41 4.13 -15.19
CA PHE A 46 13.23 5.43 -14.53
C PHE A 46 11.75 5.84 -14.47
N LEU A 47 11.03 5.74 -15.59
CA LEU A 47 9.62 6.08 -15.66
C LEU A 47 8.73 5.17 -14.78
N SER A 48 9.22 3.96 -14.45
CA SER A 48 8.55 3.04 -13.53
C SER A 48 9.02 3.15 -12.07
N ALA A 49 10.06 3.93 -11.79
CA ALA A 49 10.61 4.05 -10.45
C ALA A 49 9.64 4.84 -9.55
N PRO A 50 9.23 4.31 -8.39
CA PRO A 50 8.24 4.96 -7.51
C PRO A 50 8.80 6.20 -6.80
N ILE A 51 10.11 6.20 -6.51
CA ILE A 51 10.84 7.29 -5.88
C ILE A 51 12.15 7.46 -6.64
N PHE A 52 12.50 8.71 -6.95
CA PHE A 52 13.75 9.04 -7.62
C PHE A 52 14.33 10.35 -7.10
N SER A 53 15.65 10.50 -7.21
CA SER A 53 16.29 11.78 -6.93
C SER A 53 16.28 12.66 -8.17
N THR A 54 16.25 13.96 -7.94
CA THR A 54 16.52 14.98 -8.98
C THR A 54 17.86 14.75 -9.71
N ALA A 55 18.87 14.22 -9.04
CA ALA A 55 20.13 13.83 -9.69
C ALA A 55 19.93 12.73 -10.74
N ALA A 56 19.14 11.71 -10.41
CA ALA A 56 18.80 10.63 -11.33
C ALA A 56 17.97 11.16 -12.51
N TYR A 57 17.01 12.04 -12.24
CA TYR A 57 16.23 12.72 -13.28
C TYR A 57 17.12 13.50 -14.26
N ASP A 58 18.03 14.35 -13.75
CA ASP A 58 18.94 15.14 -14.60
C ASP A 58 19.87 14.24 -15.43
N LEU A 59 20.29 13.08 -14.92
CA LEU A 59 21.12 12.11 -15.64
C LEU A 59 20.33 11.44 -16.78
N VAL A 60 19.10 11.00 -16.51
CA VAL A 60 18.22 10.36 -17.50
C VAL A 60 17.86 11.33 -18.62
N ILE A 61 17.53 12.58 -18.28
CA ILE A 61 17.23 13.61 -19.30
C ILE A 61 18.46 13.92 -20.16
N LYS A 62 19.66 14.02 -19.58
CA LYS A 62 20.90 14.24 -20.34
C LYS A 62 21.19 13.09 -21.30
N SER A 63 21.11 11.85 -20.83
CA SER A 63 21.38 10.65 -21.64
C SER A 63 20.34 10.42 -22.75
N ALA A 64 19.07 10.76 -22.48
CA ALA A 64 18.01 10.75 -23.48
C ALA A 64 18.25 11.83 -24.54
N SER A 65 18.58 13.06 -24.13
CA SER A 65 18.79 14.20 -25.04
C SER A 65 20.00 14.02 -25.97
N THR A 66 21.03 13.29 -25.54
CA THR A 66 22.20 13.00 -26.40
C THR A 66 21.95 11.95 -27.47
N THR A 67 20.88 11.17 -27.35
CA THR A 67 20.70 9.93 -28.13
C THR A 67 19.38 9.88 -28.90
N LEU A 68 18.33 10.57 -28.44
CA LEU A 68 17.00 10.56 -29.04
C LEU A 68 16.71 11.90 -29.76
N THR A 69 16.37 11.82 -31.04
CA THR A 69 16.01 12.98 -31.90
C THR A 69 14.66 13.61 -31.57
N THR A 70 13.80 12.88 -30.86
CA THR A 70 12.54 13.35 -30.29
C THR A 70 12.59 13.02 -28.80
N ILE A 71 12.48 14.03 -27.93
CA ILE A 71 12.38 13.84 -26.49
C ILE A 71 10.93 13.41 -26.23
N PRO A 72 10.61 12.13 -25.90
CA PRO A 72 9.29 11.81 -25.39
C PRO A 72 9.01 12.66 -24.15
N ASP A 73 7.75 12.84 -23.78
CA ASP A 73 7.37 13.48 -22.52
C ASP A 73 7.84 12.58 -21.35
N ILE A 74 9.13 12.68 -21.00
CA ILE A 74 9.83 11.84 -20.01
C ILE A 74 9.59 12.40 -18.60
N THR A 75 8.82 13.48 -18.46
CA THR A 75 8.49 14.09 -17.18
C THR A 75 7.34 13.35 -16.52
N PRO A 76 7.59 12.44 -15.55
CA PRO A 76 6.51 11.95 -14.72
C PRO A 76 5.91 13.10 -13.93
N GLN A 77 4.62 13.05 -13.65
CA GLN A 77 4.02 13.79 -12.56
C GLN A 77 4.74 13.38 -11.29
N TYR A 78 5.37 14.35 -10.62
CA TYR A 78 6.14 14.08 -9.43
C TYR A 78 5.87 15.10 -8.33
N ARG A 79 6.18 14.72 -7.10
CA ARG A 79 6.08 15.59 -5.93
C ARG A 79 7.26 15.37 -5.00
N LEU A 80 7.65 16.43 -4.30
CA LEU A 80 8.69 16.38 -3.31
C LEU A 80 8.22 15.65 -2.05
N ILE A 81 8.93 14.60 -1.66
CA ILE A 81 8.64 13.84 -0.44
C ILE A 81 9.67 14.04 0.65
N GLY A 82 10.85 14.57 0.31
CA GLY A 82 11.90 14.79 1.29
C GLY A 82 13.24 15.14 0.67
N ILE A 83 14.24 15.21 1.54
CA ILE A 83 15.61 15.57 1.18
C ILE A 83 16.54 14.54 1.79
N GLU A 84 17.43 13.99 0.97
CA GLU A 84 18.47 13.08 1.42
C GLU A 84 19.41 13.80 2.40
N MET A 85 19.58 13.27 3.61
CA MET A 85 20.49 13.82 4.62
C MET A 85 21.96 13.55 4.24
N LYS A 86 22.85 14.49 4.55
CA LYS A 86 24.30 14.33 4.29
C LYS A 86 24.94 13.51 5.41
N GLU A 87 25.82 12.59 5.04
CA GLU A 87 27.02 12.31 5.82
C GLU A 87 28.04 13.42 5.48
N GLU A 88 28.80 13.88 6.48
CA GLU A 88 29.44 15.22 6.54
C GLU A 88 30.40 15.60 5.38
N ASP A 89 30.71 14.69 4.44
CA ASP A 89 31.77 14.88 3.42
C ASP A 89 31.30 14.99 1.95
N CYS A 90 29.99 15.10 1.67
CA CYS A 90 29.50 15.12 0.28
C CYS A 90 29.24 16.54 -0.25
N ASN A 91 30.02 17.00 -1.24
CA ASN A 91 29.83 18.30 -1.94
C ASN A 91 28.73 18.25 -3.03
N ILE A 92 27.66 17.51 -2.77
CA ILE A 92 26.52 17.38 -3.67
C ILE A 92 25.70 18.67 -3.64
N LYS A 93 25.36 19.22 -4.82
CA LYS A 93 24.48 20.38 -4.96
C LYS A 93 23.17 20.14 -4.22
N ALA A 94 22.69 21.12 -3.45
CA ALA A 94 21.47 20.99 -2.66
C ALA A 94 20.26 20.51 -3.49
N LYS A 95 20.15 20.96 -4.75
CA LYS A 95 19.12 20.53 -5.71
C LYS A 95 19.10 19.03 -5.93
N HIS A 96 20.26 18.37 -6.04
CA HIS A 96 20.38 16.94 -6.37
C HIS A 96 19.95 15.98 -5.24
N ARG A 97 19.72 16.50 -4.03
CA ARG A 97 19.31 15.72 -2.86
C ARG A 97 17.79 15.62 -2.69
N LEU A 98 17.03 16.30 -3.54
CA LEU A 98 15.59 16.28 -3.48
C LEU A 98 15.09 14.91 -3.93
N LEU A 99 14.32 14.25 -3.06
CA LEU A 99 13.65 12.99 -3.32
C LEU A 99 12.23 13.29 -3.79
N LEU A 100 11.91 12.76 -4.96
CA LEU A 100 10.64 12.95 -5.63
C LEU A 100 9.91 11.61 -5.71
N THR A 101 8.59 11.62 -5.56
CA THR A 101 7.75 10.47 -5.85
C THR A 101 7.20 10.56 -7.27
N ASN A 102 7.10 9.42 -7.95
CA ASN A 102 6.48 9.28 -9.25
C ASN A 102 5.00 8.95 -9.10
N LEU A 103 4.14 9.74 -9.73
CA LEU A 103 2.69 9.62 -9.68
C LEU A 103 2.10 9.11 -11.01
N ASN A 104 2.93 8.87 -12.03
CA ASN A 104 2.47 8.35 -13.32
C ASN A 104 2.21 6.85 -13.32
N MET A 105 2.78 6.11 -12.35
CA MET A 105 2.58 4.66 -12.24
C MET A 105 2.03 4.29 -10.87
N PRO A 106 1.09 3.33 -10.80
CA PRO A 106 0.62 2.83 -9.52
C PRO A 106 1.73 2.01 -8.85
N TRP A 107 1.98 2.29 -7.57
CA TRP A 107 2.92 1.52 -6.74
C TRP A 107 2.40 1.44 -5.31
N SER A 108 2.94 0.49 -4.55
CA SER A 108 2.59 0.27 -3.15
C SER A 108 3.82 0.42 -2.26
N ALA A 109 3.69 1.10 -1.12
CA ALA A 109 4.69 1.13 -0.07
C ALA A 109 4.25 0.34 1.16
N PHE A 110 5.23 -0.30 1.80
CA PHE A 110 5.09 -0.84 3.15
C PHE A 110 6.00 -0.05 4.09
N ILE A 111 5.41 0.73 5.01
CA ILE A 111 6.16 1.61 5.91
C ILE A 111 6.25 0.95 7.29
N CYS A 112 7.42 0.44 7.64
CA CYS A 112 7.71 -0.16 8.94
C CYS A 112 8.94 0.48 9.58
N ASN A 113 8.90 0.72 10.88
CA ASN A 113 9.99 1.26 11.71
C ASN A 113 9.55 1.28 13.19
N SER A 114 10.49 1.49 14.11
CA SER A 114 10.21 1.73 15.54
C SER A 114 9.34 2.98 15.76
N GLN A 115 8.68 3.05 16.92
CA GLN A 115 7.86 4.22 17.29
C GLN A 115 8.72 5.49 17.33
N GLY A 116 8.18 6.62 16.85
CA GLY A 116 8.87 7.92 16.89
C GLY A 116 9.80 8.24 15.72
N THR A 117 9.94 7.35 14.73
CA THR A 117 10.85 7.51 13.56
C THR A 117 10.26 8.26 12.37
N GLY A 118 9.06 8.84 12.49
CA GLY A 118 8.44 9.61 11.41
C GLY A 118 7.71 8.78 10.34
N LYS A 119 7.26 7.55 10.65
CA LYS A 119 6.41 6.75 9.75
C LYS A 119 5.16 7.51 9.30
N SER A 120 4.42 8.08 10.26
CA SER A 120 3.19 8.83 10.00
C SER A 120 3.47 10.09 9.19
N HIS A 121 4.61 10.74 9.43
CA HIS A 121 5.06 11.88 8.62
C HIS A 121 5.35 11.47 7.17
N THR A 122 6.10 10.38 6.97
CA THR A 122 6.37 9.85 5.63
C THR A 122 5.08 9.49 4.90
N LEU A 123 4.13 8.85 5.61
CA LEU A 123 2.80 8.54 5.07
C LEU A 123 2.06 9.81 4.66
N SER A 124 2.00 10.85 5.51
CA SER A 124 1.38 12.13 5.17
C SER A 124 2.01 12.76 3.94
N CYS A 125 3.35 12.80 3.85
CA CYS A 125 4.02 13.37 2.67
C CYS A 125 3.68 12.61 1.37
N LEU A 126 3.55 11.29 1.43
CA LEU A 126 3.13 10.48 0.28
C LEU A 126 1.68 10.78 -0.12
N LEU A 127 0.76 10.82 0.85
CA LEU A 127 -0.65 11.09 0.59
C LEU A 127 -0.91 12.53 0.14
N GLU A 128 -0.22 13.51 0.73
CA GLU A 128 -0.28 14.91 0.28
C GLU A 128 0.26 15.05 -1.15
N SER A 129 1.25 14.23 -1.51
CA SER A 129 1.84 14.23 -2.83
C SER A 129 0.85 13.79 -3.91
N SER A 130 0.08 12.73 -3.64
CA SER A 130 -0.87 12.12 -4.58
C SER A 130 -2.27 12.73 -4.56
N LEU A 131 -2.74 13.26 -3.41
CA LEU A 131 -4.14 13.66 -3.21
C LEU A 131 -4.38 15.17 -3.32
N LEU A 132 -3.44 16.02 -2.90
CA LEU A 132 -3.64 17.46 -2.96
C LEU A 132 -3.44 17.96 -4.39
N LYS A 133 -4.37 18.76 -4.90
CA LYS A 133 -4.26 19.34 -6.24
C LYS A 133 -3.36 20.58 -6.26
N ASP A 134 -3.61 21.48 -5.32
CA ASP A 134 -3.00 22.81 -5.27
C ASP A 134 -2.04 22.91 -4.09
N ASN A 135 -0.73 22.94 -4.37
CA ASN A 135 0.26 23.45 -3.43
C ASN A 135 0.98 24.62 -4.09
N SER A 136 1.45 25.58 -3.29
CA SER A 136 2.18 26.78 -3.75
C SER A 136 3.45 26.49 -4.56
N THR A 137 3.87 25.23 -4.64
CA THR A 137 5.15 24.82 -5.22
C THR A 137 5.03 24.09 -6.55
N ASP A 138 3.90 23.45 -6.88
CA ASP A 138 3.68 22.71 -8.14
C ASP A 138 2.19 22.31 -8.31
N GLU A 139 1.67 22.39 -9.55
CA GLU A 139 0.32 21.90 -9.92
C GLU A 139 0.33 20.38 -10.13
N LEU A 140 -0.56 19.67 -9.44
CA LEU A 140 -0.81 18.25 -9.68
C LEU A 140 -1.99 18.13 -10.68
N PRO A 141 -1.75 17.95 -12.00
CA PRO A 141 -2.81 18.02 -13.01
C PRO A 141 -3.92 17.00 -12.78
N SER A 142 -3.57 15.81 -12.28
CA SER A 142 -4.49 14.73 -11.94
C SER A 142 -4.19 14.17 -10.54
N PRO A 143 -4.98 14.54 -9.52
CA PRO A 143 -4.97 13.85 -8.22
C PRO A 143 -5.32 12.37 -8.37
N LEU A 144 -4.64 11.53 -7.60
CA LEU A 144 -4.87 10.08 -7.58
C LEU A 144 -5.85 9.69 -6.47
N ALA A 145 -6.18 8.39 -6.42
CA ALA A 145 -6.90 7.80 -5.31
C ALA A 145 -5.98 6.84 -4.57
N ASP A 146 -5.92 6.98 -3.25
CA ASP A 146 -5.02 6.21 -2.39
C ASP A 146 -5.77 5.23 -1.50
N LEU A 147 -5.17 4.06 -1.28
CA LEU A 147 -5.63 3.07 -0.32
C LEU A 147 -4.60 2.90 0.80
N VAL A 148 -5.01 3.24 2.03
CA VAL A 148 -4.18 3.10 3.22
C VAL A 148 -4.69 1.95 4.07
N ILE A 149 -3.86 0.92 4.25
CA ILE A 149 -4.09 -0.14 5.23
C ILE A 149 -3.26 0.20 6.47
N HIS A 150 -3.89 0.82 7.46
CA HIS A 150 -3.24 1.25 8.68
C HIS A 150 -3.35 0.20 9.77
N TYR A 151 -2.22 -0.36 10.20
CA TYR A 151 -2.14 -1.25 11.35
C TYR A 151 -1.50 -0.53 12.53
N ASN A 152 -2.31 -0.17 13.53
CA ASN A 152 -1.83 0.48 14.74
C ASN A 152 -2.64 -0.01 15.96
N ALA A 153 -1.94 -0.61 16.91
CA ALA A 153 -2.51 -1.10 18.17
C ALA A 153 -3.16 0.01 19.00
N PHE A 154 -2.77 1.26 18.77
CA PHE A 154 -3.27 2.43 19.50
C PHE A 154 -4.46 3.11 18.80
N THR A 155 -4.94 2.63 17.65
CA THR A 155 -6.18 3.16 17.05
C THR A 155 -7.39 2.49 17.68
N ASN A 156 -7.80 2.95 18.86
CA ASN A 156 -8.95 2.43 19.59
C ASN A 156 -9.70 3.55 20.33
N ASN A 157 -10.95 3.30 20.68
CA ASN A 157 -11.80 4.20 21.47
C ASN A 157 -11.24 4.46 22.89
N ASN A 158 -10.33 3.63 23.39
CA ASN A 158 -9.73 3.84 24.72
C ASN A 158 -8.55 4.81 24.70
N THR A 159 -7.89 4.95 23.55
CA THR A 159 -6.70 5.78 23.35
C THR A 159 -7.04 7.10 22.65
N ASN A 160 -8.26 7.23 22.11
CA ASN A 160 -8.73 8.36 21.31
C ASN A 160 -7.80 8.76 20.16
N GLN A 161 -6.94 7.85 19.70
CA GLN A 161 -6.01 8.13 18.61
C GLN A 161 -6.65 7.77 17.27
N LEU A 162 -6.72 8.76 16.40
CA LEU A 162 -7.20 8.65 15.03
C LEU A 162 -6.08 8.16 14.11
N CYS A 163 -6.44 7.54 12.99
CA CYS A 163 -5.48 7.25 11.94
C CYS A 163 -4.96 8.58 11.35
N GLU A 164 -3.64 8.75 11.24
CA GLU A 164 -3.05 10.02 10.84
C GLU A 164 -3.45 10.44 9.41
N ALA A 165 -3.73 9.47 8.54
CA ALA A 165 -4.22 9.72 7.18
C ALA A 165 -5.57 10.47 7.17
N VAL A 166 -6.36 10.34 8.25
CA VAL A 166 -7.68 10.99 8.33
C VAL A 166 -7.56 12.49 8.53
N TYR A 167 -6.42 13.00 9.03
CA TYR A 167 -6.22 14.44 9.13
C TYR A 167 -6.22 15.16 7.78
N LEU A 168 -6.00 14.45 6.66
CA LEU A 168 -6.14 15.03 5.31
C LEU A 168 -7.57 15.50 5.00
N TYR A 169 -8.55 15.08 5.81
CA TYR A 169 -9.92 15.58 5.75
C TYR A 169 -9.99 17.09 5.98
N SER A 170 -9.10 17.67 6.81
CA SER A 170 -9.06 19.13 7.03
C SER A 170 -8.66 19.90 5.77
N SER A 171 -7.96 19.26 4.84
CA SER A 171 -7.61 19.80 3.52
C SER A 171 -8.74 19.66 2.49
N GLY A 172 -9.94 19.24 2.91
CA GLY A 172 -11.12 19.09 2.02
C GLY A 172 -11.12 17.82 1.17
N ILE A 173 -10.25 16.85 1.46
CA ILE A 173 -10.20 15.57 0.73
C ILE A 173 -11.32 14.65 1.24
N PRO A 174 -12.17 14.10 0.35
CA PRO A 174 -13.19 13.13 0.74
C PRO A 174 -12.54 11.82 1.18
N ILE A 175 -12.82 11.39 2.41
CA ILE A 175 -12.24 10.17 2.99
C ILE A 175 -13.35 9.18 3.34
N THR A 176 -13.16 7.93 2.88
CA THR A 176 -13.96 6.78 3.29
C THR A 176 -13.14 5.89 4.22
N ILE A 177 -13.61 5.70 5.44
CA ILE A 177 -12.96 4.90 6.46
C ILE A 177 -13.67 3.55 6.56
N MET A 178 -12.96 2.49 6.21
CA MET A 178 -13.44 1.12 6.37
C MET A 178 -12.95 0.56 7.71
N VAL A 179 -13.87 0.13 8.56
CA VAL A 179 -13.55 -0.39 9.91
C VAL A 179 -14.14 -1.77 10.14
N SER A 180 -13.59 -2.52 11.10
CA SER A 180 -14.20 -3.80 11.50
C SER A 180 -15.68 -3.63 11.81
N PRO A 181 -16.57 -4.49 11.28
CA PRO A 181 -18.00 -4.44 11.58
C PRO A 181 -18.31 -4.49 13.09
N SER A 182 -17.48 -5.18 13.87
CA SER A 182 -17.60 -5.26 15.32
C SER A 182 -17.31 -3.95 16.07
N ASN A 183 -16.58 -3.01 15.45
CA ASN A 183 -16.13 -1.77 16.09
C ASN A 183 -16.69 -0.51 15.41
N ILE A 184 -17.69 -0.67 14.52
CA ILE A 184 -18.22 0.41 13.70
C ILE A 184 -18.76 1.58 14.54
N TRP A 185 -19.46 1.30 15.64
CA TRP A 185 -20.08 2.32 16.48
C TRP A 185 -19.07 3.14 17.26
N SER A 186 -18.08 2.48 17.85
CA SER A 186 -16.99 3.17 18.56
C SER A 186 -16.21 4.06 17.60
N MET A 187 -15.92 3.56 16.39
CA MET A 187 -15.22 4.34 15.36
C MET A 187 -16.07 5.50 14.86
N LYS A 188 -17.38 5.32 14.65
CA LYS A 188 -18.30 6.43 14.32
C LYS A 188 -18.29 7.53 15.36
N ARG A 189 -18.25 7.17 16.66
CA ARG A 189 -18.15 8.15 17.75
C ARG A 189 -16.81 8.88 17.73
N LEU A 190 -15.71 8.14 17.64
CA LEU A 190 -14.35 8.67 17.63
C LEU A 190 -14.11 9.64 16.45
N TYR A 191 -14.55 9.29 15.25
CA TYR A 191 -14.40 10.14 14.07
C TYR A 191 -15.42 11.28 13.98
N ARG A 192 -16.51 11.26 14.77
CA ARG A 192 -17.47 12.38 14.83
C ARG A 192 -16.80 13.65 15.36
N GLU A 193 -15.86 13.53 16.30
CA GLU A 193 -15.13 14.66 16.87
C GLU A 193 -14.38 15.47 15.80
N LEU A 194 -13.82 14.80 14.77
CA LEU A 194 -13.15 15.48 13.65
C LEU A 194 -14.09 16.36 12.82
N SER A 195 -15.38 16.02 12.77
CA SER A 195 -16.37 16.77 12.00
C SER A 195 -16.79 18.05 12.71
N LEU A 196 -16.63 18.10 14.05
CA LEU A 196 -16.93 19.30 14.84
C LEU A 196 -15.88 20.40 14.68
N HIS A 197 -14.66 20.03 14.28
CA HIS A 197 -13.53 20.96 14.19
C HIS A 197 -13.31 21.55 12.79
N ASN A 198 -13.83 20.91 11.74
CA ASN A 198 -13.76 21.43 10.38
C ASN A 198 -15.12 21.97 9.97
N ASN A 199 -15.18 23.23 9.51
CA ASN A 199 -16.39 23.87 8.96
C ASN A 199 -16.89 23.23 7.64
N ASN A 200 -16.49 21.99 7.35
CA ASN A 200 -16.89 21.25 6.16
C ASN A 200 -18.28 20.62 6.35
N GLU A 201 -19.11 20.67 5.32
CA GLU A 201 -20.53 20.33 5.39
C GLU A 201 -20.84 18.83 5.57
N LEU A 202 -19.87 17.91 5.36
CA LEU A 202 -20.12 16.47 5.45
C LEU A 202 -19.04 15.67 6.18
N PRO A 203 -19.38 14.93 7.27
CA PRO A 203 -18.42 14.11 8.02
C PRO A 203 -17.75 13.04 7.14
N PRO A 204 -16.55 12.55 7.53
CA PRO A 204 -15.91 11.45 6.82
C PRO A 204 -16.84 10.23 6.77
N HIS A 205 -16.84 9.53 5.63
CA HIS A 205 -17.76 8.43 5.39
C HIS A 205 -17.26 7.15 6.05
N ILE A 206 -17.92 6.69 7.11
CA ILE A 206 -17.47 5.54 7.91
C ILE A 206 -18.35 4.33 7.59
N VAL A 207 -17.73 3.29 7.04
CA VAL A 207 -18.41 2.06 6.62
C VAL A 207 -17.80 0.82 7.24
N PRO A 208 -18.62 -0.22 7.50
CA PRO A 208 -18.09 -1.53 7.86
C PRO A 208 -17.32 -2.13 6.68
N LEU A 209 -16.16 -2.71 6.97
CA LEU A 209 -15.39 -3.53 6.02
C LEU A 209 -16.09 -4.88 5.89
N TYR A 210 -16.78 -5.07 4.77
CA TYR A 210 -17.35 -6.36 4.40
C TYR A 210 -16.62 -6.98 3.21
N LEU A 211 -16.48 -8.30 3.27
CA LEU A 211 -16.01 -9.15 2.20
C LEU A 211 -17.21 -9.75 1.51
N ASN A 212 -17.19 -9.70 0.18
CA ASN A 212 -18.20 -10.40 -0.61
C ASN A 212 -17.85 -11.88 -0.73
N GLU A 213 -18.87 -12.72 -0.83
CA GLU A 213 -18.69 -14.17 -0.86
C GLU A 213 -17.90 -14.64 -2.10
N ASP A 214 -18.00 -13.92 -3.22
CA ASP A 214 -17.26 -14.17 -4.46
C ASP A 214 -15.76 -13.83 -4.34
N GLN A 215 -15.37 -12.99 -3.38
CA GLN A 215 -13.99 -12.64 -3.08
C GLN A 215 -13.31 -13.64 -2.14
N LEU A 216 -14.06 -14.60 -1.58
CA LEU A 216 -13.54 -15.63 -0.69
C LEU A 216 -13.29 -16.93 -1.45
N ASP A 217 -12.02 -17.16 -1.79
CA ASP A 217 -11.56 -18.46 -2.24
C ASP A 217 -11.12 -19.34 -1.05
N SER A 218 -10.87 -20.62 -1.34
CA SER A 218 -10.38 -21.61 -0.39
C SER A 218 -9.13 -21.17 0.38
N SER A 219 -8.20 -20.47 -0.27
CA SER A 219 -6.94 -20.02 0.35
C SER A 219 -7.18 -18.83 1.28
N ARG A 220 -8.02 -17.88 0.86
CA ARG A 220 -8.37 -16.68 1.63
C ARG A 220 -9.13 -17.03 2.90
N ILE A 221 -10.03 -18.02 2.86
CA ILE A 221 -10.73 -18.50 4.07
C ILE A 221 -9.76 -19.13 5.05
N LEU A 222 -8.84 -19.98 4.58
CA LEU A 222 -7.82 -20.55 5.46
C LEU A 222 -6.94 -19.46 6.10
N LYS A 223 -6.51 -18.47 5.33
CA LYS A 223 -5.74 -17.32 5.84
C LYS A 223 -6.53 -16.50 6.86
N LEU A 224 -7.80 -16.22 6.60
CA LEU A 224 -8.68 -15.49 7.52
C LEU A 224 -9.03 -16.29 8.79
N MET A 225 -8.95 -17.63 8.75
CA MET A 225 -9.01 -18.48 9.95
C MET A 225 -7.69 -18.51 10.73
N THR A 226 -6.71 -17.67 10.35
CA THR A 226 -5.35 -17.62 10.93
C THR A 226 -4.71 -19.01 10.91
N PHE A 227 -4.85 -19.69 9.77
CA PHE A 227 -4.25 -21.00 9.57
C PHE A 227 -3.07 -20.92 8.62
N ASP A 228 -1.91 -21.39 9.10
CA ASP A 228 -0.75 -21.67 8.28
C ASP A 228 -0.62 -23.20 8.10
N PRO A 229 -0.78 -23.73 6.87
CA PRO A 229 -0.60 -25.16 6.60
C PRO A 229 0.81 -25.66 6.91
N ASN A 230 1.80 -24.77 7.02
CA ASN A 230 3.19 -25.10 7.31
C ASN A 230 3.56 -24.97 8.79
N SER A 231 2.60 -24.65 9.68
CA SER A 231 2.88 -24.57 11.12
C SER A 231 3.02 -25.96 11.74
N ASP A 232 3.98 -26.15 12.66
CA ASP A 232 4.20 -27.42 13.36
C ASP A 232 3.02 -27.84 14.27
N ASN A 233 2.15 -26.89 14.64
CA ASN A 233 1.03 -27.09 15.56
C ASN A 233 -0.33 -26.92 14.85
N VAL A 234 -0.61 -27.74 13.84
CA VAL A 234 -1.92 -27.76 13.18
C VAL A 234 -2.97 -28.37 14.11
N PRO A 235 -4.03 -27.63 14.51
CA PRO A 235 -5.11 -28.20 15.29
C PRO A 235 -5.86 -29.28 14.51
N LEU A 236 -6.24 -30.37 15.17
CA LEU A 236 -6.92 -31.52 14.53
C LEU A 236 -8.17 -31.13 13.72
N TYR A 237 -8.92 -30.12 14.17
CA TYR A 237 -10.11 -29.65 13.46
C TYR A 237 -9.80 -29.02 12.09
N MET A 238 -8.58 -28.51 11.88
CA MET A 238 -8.17 -27.96 10.59
C MET A 238 -8.04 -29.03 9.53
N GLY A 239 -7.69 -30.28 9.91
CA GLY A 239 -7.68 -31.41 8.98
C GLY A 239 -9.05 -31.66 8.35
N ALA A 240 -10.12 -31.53 9.14
CA ALA A 240 -11.49 -31.63 8.65
C ALA A 240 -11.87 -30.45 7.74
N ILE A 241 -11.47 -29.22 8.05
CA ILE A 241 -11.69 -28.05 7.20
C ILE A 241 -11.01 -28.21 5.84
N ILE A 242 -9.73 -28.60 5.83
CA ILE A 242 -8.96 -28.85 4.60
C ILE A 242 -9.64 -29.96 3.78
N SER A 243 -10.14 -31.00 4.44
CA SER A 243 -10.90 -32.07 3.77
C SER A 243 -12.18 -31.56 3.11
N ILE A 244 -12.96 -30.70 3.77
CA ILE A 244 -14.15 -30.07 3.18
C ILE A 244 -13.76 -29.24 1.96
N ILE A 245 -12.76 -28.37 2.10
CA ILE A 245 -12.27 -27.51 1.04
C ILE A 245 -11.82 -28.35 -0.16
N ARG A 246 -11.02 -29.39 0.08
CA ARG A 246 -10.54 -30.30 -0.96
C ARG A 246 -11.70 -31.01 -1.67
N LYS A 247 -12.72 -31.46 -0.93
CA LYS A 247 -13.92 -32.06 -1.53
C LYS A 247 -14.68 -31.07 -2.40
N ILE A 248 -14.72 -29.79 -2.06
CA ILE A 248 -15.37 -28.75 -2.88
C ILE A 248 -14.56 -28.55 -4.17
N THR A 249 -13.24 -28.41 -4.05
CA THR A 249 -12.32 -28.27 -5.20
C THR A 249 -12.43 -29.44 -6.17
N ILE A 250 -12.46 -30.69 -5.67
CA ILE A 250 -12.60 -31.90 -6.51
C ILE A 250 -13.97 -31.95 -7.21
N SER A 251 -15.01 -31.38 -6.61
CA SER A 251 -16.37 -31.38 -7.20
C SER A 251 -16.48 -30.47 -8.44
N ASN A 252 -15.42 -29.75 -8.82
CA ASN A 252 -15.40 -28.74 -9.90
C ASN A 252 -16.50 -27.66 -9.76
N VAL A 253 -16.96 -27.42 -8.53
CA VAL A 253 -17.92 -26.36 -8.21
C VAL A 253 -17.15 -25.16 -7.68
N LYS A 254 -17.53 -23.94 -8.11
CA LYS A 254 -16.96 -22.70 -7.56
C LYS A 254 -17.11 -22.73 -6.04
N PHE A 255 -16.00 -22.49 -5.33
CA PHE A 255 -16.05 -22.38 -3.89
C PHE A 255 -16.97 -21.22 -3.48
N THR A 256 -17.80 -21.43 -2.46
CA THR A 256 -18.73 -20.43 -1.93
C THR A 256 -18.83 -20.63 -0.43
N TYR A 257 -18.79 -19.57 0.38
CA TYR A 257 -18.79 -19.69 1.85
C TYR A 257 -20.04 -20.41 2.36
N THR A 258 -21.19 -20.19 1.75
CA THR A 258 -22.46 -20.89 2.00
C THR A 258 -22.37 -22.38 1.74
N LEU A 259 -21.72 -22.81 0.65
CA LEU A 259 -21.48 -24.23 0.35
C LEU A 259 -20.55 -24.86 1.40
N PHE A 260 -19.50 -24.13 1.79
CA PHE A 260 -18.60 -24.53 2.86
C PHE A 260 -19.36 -24.70 4.19
N ARG A 261 -20.19 -23.73 4.59
CA ARG A 261 -21.01 -23.79 5.81
C ARG A 261 -22.01 -24.94 5.80
N LYS A 262 -22.59 -25.25 4.64
CA LYS A 262 -23.48 -26.40 4.48
C LYS A 262 -22.74 -27.72 4.72
N ARG A 263 -21.61 -27.93 4.03
CA ARG A 263 -20.79 -29.15 4.21
C ARG A 263 -20.17 -29.25 5.59
N PHE A 264 -19.94 -28.11 6.25
CA PHE A 264 -19.47 -28.03 7.62
C PHE A 264 -20.53 -28.52 8.61
N ALA A 265 -21.80 -28.15 8.42
CA ALA A 265 -22.90 -28.59 9.28
C ALA A 265 -23.13 -30.12 9.24
N ASP A 266 -22.71 -30.77 8.15
CA ASP A 266 -22.82 -32.22 7.98
C ASP A 266 -21.71 -33.02 8.72
N ILE A 267 -20.74 -32.36 9.36
CA ILE A 267 -19.65 -33.03 10.08
C ILE A 267 -19.98 -33.22 11.55
N HIS A 268 -19.85 -34.47 12.02
CA HIS A 268 -19.85 -34.78 13.44
C HIS A 268 -18.46 -34.50 14.05
N TRP A 269 -18.39 -33.52 14.93
CA TRP A 269 -17.16 -33.13 15.63
C TRP A 269 -16.96 -33.94 16.90
N THR A 270 -15.69 -34.28 17.19
CA THR A 270 -15.31 -34.83 18.50
C THR A 270 -15.43 -33.74 19.56
N ALA A 271 -15.93 -34.09 20.75
CA ALA A 271 -16.07 -33.17 21.88
C ALA A 271 -14.76 -32.42 22.15
N GLY A 272 -14.84 -31.07 22.22
CA GLY A 272 -13.70 -30.18 22.47
C GLY A 272 -13.07 -29.53 21.22
N GLN A 273 -13.36 -30.01 20.01
CA GLN A 273 -12.87 -29.40 18.75
C GLN A 273 -13.78 -28.30 18.20
N GLU A 274 -15.06 -28.33 18.55
CA GLU A 274 -16.08 -27.42 18.02
C GLU A 274 -15.89 -25.99 18.52
N THR A 275 -15.52 -25.79 19.79
CA THR A 275 -15.43 -24.46 20.40
C THR A 275 -14.39 -23.56 19.73
N PRO A 276 -13.11 -23.96 19.57
CA PRO A 276 -12.11 -23.11 18.93
C PRO A 276 -12.42 -22.81 17.46
N LEU A 277 -13.05 -23.76 16.80
CA LEU A 277 -13.46 -23.66 15.41
C LEU A 277 -14.63 -22.70 15.22
N ASN A 278 -15.64 -22.78 16.08
CA ASN A 278 -16.78 -21.87 16.05
C ASN A 278 -16.34 -20.42 16.29
N ILE A 279 -15.36 -20.18 17.18
CA ILE A 279 -14.79 -18.83 17.37
C ILE A 279 -14.17 -18.30 16.07
N ARG A 280 -13.40 -19.12 15.35
CA ARG A 280 -12.80 -18.72 14.06
C ARG A 280 -13.87 -18.47 12.99
N LEU A 281 -14.92 -19.29 12.95
CA LEU A 281 -16.05 -19.12 12.04
C LEU A 281 -16.87 -17.87 12.35
N GLN A 282 -17.08 -17.54 13.62
CA GLN A 282 -17.73 -16.30 14.04
C GLN A 282 -16.93 -15.06 13.61
N MET A 283 -15.60 -15.13 13.70
CA MET A 283 -14.74 -14.05 13.20
C MET A 283 -14.91 -13.85 11.69
N LEU A 284 -14.93 -14.93 10.90
CA LEU A 284 -15.24 -14.88 9.47
C LEU A 284 -16.64 -14.32 9.17
N ASP A 285 -17.65 -14.83 9.89
CA ASP A 285 -19.04 -14.41 9.74
C ASP A 285 -19.20 -12.89 9.96
N THR A 286 -18.41 -12.32 10.87
CA THR A 286 -18.44 -10.89 11.18
C THR A 286 -18.04 -10.03 9.99
N PHE A 287 -17.09 -10.48 9.16
CA PHE A 287 -16.60 -9.72 8.01
C PHE A 287 -17.35 -10.02 6.72
N LEU A 288 -18.31 -10.94 6.71
CA LEU A 288 -19.11 -11.23 5.51
C LEU A 288 -20.22 -10.21 5.32
N ALA A 289 -20.40 -9.76 4.07
CA ALA A 289 -21.51 -8.87 3.73
C ALA A 289 -22.86 -9.48 4.12
N PRO A 290 -23.79 -8.71 4.70
CA PRO A 290 -25.14 -9.19 4.98
C PRO A 290 -25.81 -9.60 3.67
N SER A 291 -26.04 -10.90 3.48
CA SER A 291 -26.80 -11.42 2.35
C SER A 291 -28.14 -11.95 2.85
N THR A 292 -29.14 -12.04 1.98
CA THR A 292 -30.44 -12.67 2.28
C THR A 292 -30.33 -14.13 2.76
N LYS A 293 -29.14 -14.76 2.66
CA LYS A 293 -28.87 -16.15 3.01
C LYS A 293 -27.97 -16.32 4.24
N THR A 294 -27.35 -15.25 4.73
CA THR A 294 -26.55 -15.26 5.95
C THR A 294 -27.42 -14.78 7.12
N LYS A 295 -27.73 -15.65 8.08
CA LYS A 295 -28.22 -15.20 9.40
C LYS A 295 -27.05 -14.48 10.09
N ILE A 296 -26.84 -13.21 9.79
CA ILE A 296 -25.85 -12.36 10.45
C ILE A 296 -26.59 -11.30 11.24
N MET A 297 -26.21 -11.17 12.51
CA MET A 297 -26.55 -10.05 13.38
C MET A 297 -26.11 -8.76 12.68
N LYS A 298 -27.07 -7.99 12.17
CA LYS A 298 -26.81 -6.57 11.90
C LYS A 298 -26.25 -5.97 13.20
N PRO A 299 -25.23 -5.11 13.16
CA PRO A 299 -24.85 -4.35 14.33
C PRO A 299 -26.12 -3.64 14.83
N THR A 300 -26.52 -3.96 16.05
CA THR A 300 -27.72 -3.41 16.69
C THR A 300 -27.67 -1.90 16.54
N THR A 301 -28.72 -1.30 15.98
CA THR A 301 -28.93 0.15 16.04
C THR A 301 -28.95 0.52 17.52
N ALA A 302 -27.91 1.23 17.97
CA ALA A 302 -27.97 1.86 19.27
C ALA A 302 -29.13 2.87 19.23
N GLU A 303 -30.03 2.79 20.20
CA GLU A 303 -31.04 3.82 20.41
C GLU A 303 -30.30 5.16 20.56
N GLU A 304 -30.57 6.09 19.64
CA GLU A 304 -30.10 7.45 19.73
C GLU A 304 -30.68 8.07 21.00
N ASN A 305 -29.89 8.10 22.07
CA ASN A 305 -29.98 9.07 23.14
C ASN A 305 -28.61 9.23 23.79
N ILE A 306 -28.20 10.50 23.91
CA ILE A 306 -26.94 11.09 24.41
C ILE A 306 -25.93 11.42 23.31
#